data_AF-A0A3D3LXD1-F1
#
_entry.id   AF-A0A3D3LXD1-F1
#
_cell.length_a   1.000
_cell.length_b   1.000
_cell.length_c   1.000
_cell.angle_alpha   90.00
_cell.angle_beta   90.00
_cell.angle_gamma   90.00
#
_symmetry.space_group_name_H-M   'P 1'
#
loop_
_entity.id
_entity.type
_entity.pdbx_description
1 polymer ?
#
loop_
_entity_poly.entity_id
_entity_poly.type
_entity_poly.pdbx_seq_one_letter_code
_entity_poly.pdbx_strand_id
1 'polypeptide(L)'
;MSVQLVFIGEFTSNYNPIVGVVADEATALKLFHRHTEHKISWEQIAVSDATETPAPGSLLWVLIQGGPLSPTAYSNPSPVAAYADKGRALEEIARRKQLYGEELLLWRVPLGTIDFTAPDWSYAEA
;
A
#
# COMPACT_ATOMS: atom_id res chain seq x y z
N MET A 1 7.11 5.62 12.20
CA MET A 1 6.92 4.15 12.20
C MET A 1 7.00 3.62 10.76
N SER A 2 7.21 2.31 10.53
CA SER A 2 7.16 1.70 9.19
C SER A 2 6.43 0.36 9.17
N VAL A 3 5.71 0.06 8.11
CA VAL A 3 5.00 -1.21 7.89
C VAL A 3 5.54 -1.91 6.64
N GLN A 4 5.12 -3.15 6.40
CA GLN A 4 5.46 -3.91 5.20
C GLN A 4 4.25 -4.00 4.28
N LEU A 5 4.35 -3.42 3.08
CA LEU A 5 3.40 -3.65 2.00
C LEU A 5 3.72 -5.02 1.39
N VAL A 6 2.73 -5.91 1.34
CA VAL A 6 2.88 -7.27 0.83
C VAL A 6 2.36 -7.32 -0.59
N PHE A 7 3.13 -7.92 -1.48
CA PHE A 7 2.78 -8.07 -2.88
C PHE A 7 2.82 -9.54 -3.30
N ILE A 8 2.08 -9.88 -4.36
CA ILE A 8 2.27 -11.14 -5.07
C ILE A 8 2.73 -10.87 -6.49
N GLY A 9 3.72 -11.60 -6.98
CA GLY A 9 4.24 -11.42 -8.34
C GLY A 9 5.67 -11.87 -8.47
N GLU A 10 6.14 -12.04 -9.70
CA GLU A 10 7.57 -12.16 -9.97
C GLU A 10 8.18 -10.76 -10.12
N PHE A 11 9.44 -10.58 -9.72
CA PHE A 11 10.24 -9.40 -10.10
C PHE A 11 10.31 -9.18 -11.63
N THR A 12 9.95 -10.19 -12.43
CA THR A 12 9.87 -10.18 -13.90
C THR A 12 8.45 -10.08 -14.47
N SER A 13 7.41 -10.18 -13.64
CA SER A 13 6.02 -10.14 -14.13
C SER A 13 5.50 -8.70 -14.24
N ASN A 14 4.68 -8.43 -15.26
CA ASN A 14 3.94 -7.18 -15.39
C ASN A 14 2.74 -7.09 -14.42
N TYR A 15 2.77 -7.84 -13.31
CA TYR A 15 1.68 -7.95 -12.36
C TYR A 15 2.22 -8.21 -10.95
N ASN A 16 2.25 -7.15 -10.13
CA ASN A 16 2.69 -7.17 -8.75
C ASN A 16 1.72 -6.37 -7.85
N PRO A 17 0.45 -6.79 -7.65
CA PRO A 17 -0.50 -6.08 -6.82
C PRO A 17 -0.10 -6.09 -5.34
N ILE A 18 -0.48 -5.04 -4.60
CA ILE A 18 -0.48 -5.07 -3.14
C ILE A 18 -1.62 -5.99 -2.70
N VAL A 19 -1.31 -7.04 -1.95
CA VAL A 19 -2.28 -7.98 -1.38
C VAL A 19 -2.56 -7.74 0.09
N GLY A 20 -1.81 -6.85 0.73
CA GLY A 20 -2.09 -6.43 2.10
C GLY A 20 -0.93 -5.68 2.73
N VAL A 21 -1.08 -5.37 4.02
CA VAL A 21 -0.06 -4.68 4.81
C VAL A 21 0.11 -5.40 6.13
N VAL A 22 1.36 -5.58 6.60
CA VAL A 22 1.67 -6.16 7.90
C VAL A 22 2.59 -5.27 8.72
N ALA A 23 2.57 -5.44 10.04
CA ALA A 23 3.23 -4.53 10.97
C ALA A 23 4.77 -4.58 10.88
N ASP A 24 5.34 -5.75 10.57
CA ASP A 24 6.78 -5.99 10.60
C ASP A 24 7.20 -7.06 9.61
N GLU A 25 8.51 -7.10 9.34
CA GLU A 25 9.15 -8.06 8.43
C GLU A 25 9.00 -9.51 8.91
N ALA A 26 9.02 -9.75 10.22
CA ALA A 26 8.83 -11.10 10.77
C ALA A 26 7.44 -11.67 10.42
N THR A 27 6.42 -10.82 10.36
CA THR A 27 5.07 -11.19 9.93
C THR A 27 5.01 -11.44 8.43
N ALA A 28 5.68 -10.61 7.62
CA ALA A 28 5.78 -10.84 6.17
C ALA A 28 6.48 -12.17 5.85
N LEU A 29 7.57 -12.48 6.56
CA LEU A 29 8.30 -13.74 6.41
C LEU A 29 7.45 -14.96 6.80
N LYS A 30 6.62 -14.85 7.85
CA LYS A 30 5.66 -15.91 8.21
C LYS A 30 4.62 -16.14 7.11
N LEU A 31 4.15 -15.09 6.43
CA LEU A 31 3.25 -15.22 5.29
C LEU A 31 3.93 -15.95 4.13
N PHE A 32 5.16 -15.54 3.78
CA PHE A 32 5.96 -16.19 2.75
C PHE A 32 6.12 -17.70 2.98
N HIS A 33 6.42 -18.12 4.22
CA HIS A 33 6.54 -19.54 4.55
C HIS A 33 5.22 -20.30 4.61
N ARG A 34 4.11 -19.62 4.90
CA ARG A 34 2.79 -20.25 5.01
C ARG A 34 2.12 -20.44 3.65
N HIS A 35 2.39 -19.54 2.70
CA HIS A 35 1.74 -19.45 1.40
C HIS A 35 2.73 -19.68 0.27
N THR A 36 3.33 -20.88 0.24
CA THR A 36 4.38 -21.23 -0.74
C THR A 36 3.85 -21.39 -2.16
N GLU A 37 2.53 -21.49 -2.33
CA GLU A 37 1.82 -21.44 -3.61
C GLU A 37 1.87 -20.04 -4.26
N HIS A 38 2.15 -18.99 -3.47
CA HIS A 38 2.23 -17.61 -3.94
C HIS A 38 3.68 -17.11 -3.94
N LYS A 39 4.03 -16.31 -4.96
CA LYS A 39 5.30 -15.58 -5.00
C LYS A 39 5.15 -14.28 -4.22
N ILE A 40 5.37 -14.36 -2.90
CA ILE A 40 5.20 -13.23 -2.00
C ILE A 40 6.51 -12.42 -1.94
N SER A 41 6.38 -11.10 -2.06
CA SER A 41 7.44 -10.13 -1.76
C SER A 41 6.89 -9.02 -0.84
N TRP A 42 7.76 -8.23 -0.25
CA TRP A 42 7.34 -7.09 0.57
C TRP A 42 8.28 -5.89 0.44
N GLU A 43 7.72 -4.70 0.64
CA GLU A 43 8.45 -3.44 0.69
C GLU A 43 8.13 -2.71 2.00
N GLN A 44 9.17 -2.16 2.63
CA GLN A 44 9.00 -1.33 3.83
C GLN A 44 8.58 0.09 3.44
N ILE A 45 7.49 0.58 4.04
CA ILE A 45 7.05 1.97 3.87
C ILE A 45 6.87 2.66 5.21
N ALA A 46 7.31 3.92 5.30
CA ALA A 46 7.10 4.74 6.48
C ALA A 46 5.64 5.22 6.57
N VAL A 47 5.06 5.13 7.77
CA VAL A 47 3.77 5.76 8.09
C VAL A 47 4.07 7.14 8.67
N SER A 48 3.88 8.19 7.86
CA SER A 48 4.48 9.51 8.06
C SER A 48 3.93 10.27 9.27
N ASP A 49 2.69 10.01 9.68
CA ASP A 49 1.97 10.67 10.76
C ASP A 49 1.83 9.79 12.02
N ALA A 50 2.47 8.61 12.04
CA ALA A 50 2.41 7.69 13.15
C ALA A 50 3.75 7.57 13.89
N THR A 51 3.73 7.82 15.20
CA THR A 51 4.86 7.60 16.11
C THR A 51 4.92 6.17 16.64
N GLU A 52 3.78 5.47 16.67
CA GLU A 52 3.64 4.08 17.12
C GLU A 52 3.06 3.19 16.01
N THR A 53 3.15 1.87 16.19
CA THR A 53 2.53 0.89 15.30
C THR A 53 1.01 0.98 15.42
N PRO A 54 0.27 1.23 14.33
CA PRO A 54 -1.19 1.15 14.36
C PRO A 54 -1.64 -0.24 14.82
N ALA A 55 -2.76 -0.32 15.54
CA ALA A 55 -3.28 -1.60 15.99
C ALA A 55 -3.64 -2.49 14.78
N PRO A 56 -3.49 -3.82 14.88
CA PRO A 56 -4.02 -4.73 13.87
C PRO A 56 -5.49 -4.41 13.55
N GLY A 57 -5.85 -4.40 12.26
CA GLY A 57 -7.17 -4.00 11.76
C GLY A 57 -7.34 -2.50 11.52
N SER A 58 -6.41 -1.65 11.97
CA SER A 58 -6.43 -0.21 11.65
C SER A 58 -6.30 0.02 10.15
N LEU A 59 -6.97 1.05 9.65
CA LEU A 59 -6.86 1.44 8.24
C LEU A 59 -5.59 2.26 8.03
N LEU A 60 -4.87 1.94 6.96
CA LEU A 60 -3.79 2.75 6.43
C LEU A 60 -4.19 3.35 5.09
N TRP A 61 -3.78 4.58 4.89
CA TRP A 61 -4.01 5.39 3.71
C TRP A 61 -2.71 5.47 2.92
N VAL A 62 -2.61 4.65 1.88
CA VAL A 62 -1.40 4.53 1.07
C VAL A 62 -1.58 5.40 -0.18
N LEU A 63 -0.64 6.31 -0.41
CA LEU A 63 -0.56 7.09 -1.62
C LEU A 63 0.13 6.25 -2.70
N ILE A 64 -0.55 6.07 -3.83
CA ILE A 64 -0.02 5.37 -5.00
C ILE A 64 0.21 6.37 -6.12
N GLN A 65 1.32 6.24 -6.85
CA GLN A 65 1.56 7.05 -8.04
C GLN A 65 0.41 6.90 -9.04
N GLY A 66 -0.20 8.02 -9.42
CA GLY A 66 -1.31 8.09 -10.37
C GLY A 66 -0.94 8.74 -11.71
N GLY A 67 -1.97 9.01 -12.51
CA GLY A 67 -1.95 9.76 -13.76
C GLY A 67 -2.24 8.91 -15.00
N PRO A 68 -1.49 9.04 -16.12
CA PRO A 68 -1.66 8.15 -17.28
C PRO A 68 -1.55 6.66 -16.94
N LEU A 69 -0.88 6.34 -15.82
CA LEU A 69 -0.69 5.00 -15.28
C LEU A 69 -1.77 4.58 -14.25
N SER A 70 -2.74 5.44 -13.90
CA SER A 70 -3.82 5.11 -12.96
C SER A 70 -4.55 3.80 -13.30
N PRO A 71 -4.86 3.46 -14.57
CA PRO A 71 -5.47 2.17 -14.89
C PRO A 71 -4.60 0.95 -14.53
N THR A 72 -3.28 1.13 -14.42
CA THR A 72 -2.32 0.07 -14.08
C THR A 72 -2.06 -0.06 -12.59
N ALA A 73 -2.54 0.89 -11.78
CA ALA A 73 -2.27 0.94 -10.34
C ALA A 73 -2.76 -0.33 -9.61
N TYR A 74 -3.82 -0.97 -10.10
CA TYR A 74 -4.29 -2.24 -9.54
C TYR A 74 -3.27 -3.38 -9.75
N SER A 75 -2.67 -3.44 -10.93
CA SER A 75 -1.77 -4.51 -11.32
C SER A 75 -0.34 -4.29 -10.86
N ASN A 76 0.12 -3.03 -10.85
CA ASN A 76 1.48 -2.65 -10.47
C ASN A 76 1.45 -1.33 -9.69
N PRO A 77 0.90 -1.31 -8.47
CA PRO A 77 0.91 -0.12 -7.64
C PRO A 77 2.34 0.30 -7.32
N SER A 78 2.63 1.59 -7.47
CA SER A 78 3.87 2.22 -7.01
C SER A 78 3.56 3.07 -5.77
N PRO A 79 3.65 2.51 -4.55
CA PRO A 79 3.39 3.26 -3.32
C PRO A 79 4.47 4.32 -3.09
N VAL A 80 4.07 5.51 -2.63
CA VAL A 80 4.98 6.66 -2.41
C VAL A 80 4.96 7.18 -0.98
N ALA A 81 3.88 6.96 -0.23
CA ALA A 81 3.76 7.32 1.17
C ALA A 81 2.60 6.54 1.82
N ALA A 82 2.62 6.42 3.15
CA ALA A 82 1.52 5.87 3.92
C ALA A 82 1.19 6.77 5.12
N TYR A 83 -0.10 6.81 5.48
CA TYR A 83 -0.63 7.61 6.59
C TYR A 83 -1.62 6.78 7.42
N ALA A 84 -1.66 7.01 8.73
CA ALA A 84 -2.68 6.49 9.62
C ALA A 84 -3.95 7.36 9.58
N ASP A 85 -3.80 8.67 9.40
CA ASP A 85 -4.90 9.61 9.25
C ASP A 85 -5.19 9.93 7.79
N LYS A 86 -6.48 9.91 7.45
CA LYS A 86 -6.96 10.19 6.11
C LYS A 86 -6.78 11.66 5.72
N GLY A 87 -7.05 12.57 6.64
CA GLY A 87 -6.93 14.01 6.41
C GLY A 87 -5.49 14.38 6.03
N ARG A 88 -4.50 13.81 6.74
CA ARG A 88 -3.07 13.95 6.42
C ARG A 88 -2.72 13.42 5.04
N ALA A 89 -3.27 12.27 4.64
CA ALA A 89 -3.07 11.73 3.30
C ALA A 89 -3.65 12.67 2.21
N LEU A 90 -4.86 13.20 2.42
CA LEU A 90 -5.50 14.13 1.49
C LEU A 90 -4.76 15.48 1.41
N GLU A 91 -4.28 16.00 2.54
CA GLU A 91 -3.42 17.19 2.60
C GLU A 91 -2.16 17.00 1.77
N GLU A 92 -1.50 15.83 1.88
CA GLU A 92 -0.30 15.52 1.11
C GLU A 92 -0.60 15.42 -0.39
N ILE A 93 -1.71 14.79 -0.79
CA ILE A 93 -2.14 14.72 -2.20
C ILE A 93 -2.31 16.15 -2.75
N ALA A 94 -3.03 17.02 -2.04
CA ALA A 94 -3.24 18.40 -2.45
C ALA A 94 -1.91 19.17 -2.55
N ARG A 95 -1.03 19.00 -1.55
CA ARG A 95 0.28 19.64 -1.50
C ARG A 95 1.17 19.22 -2.67
N ARG A 96 1.29 17.92 -2.95
CA ARG A 96 2.13 17.40 -4.05
C ARG A 96 1.57 17.75 -5.41
N LYS A 97 0.25 17.74 -5.58
CA LYS A 97 -0.40 18.24 -6.79
C LYS A 97 -0.08 19.72 -7.04
N GLN A 98 -0.13 20.54 -6.00
CA GLN A 98 0.18 21.97 -6.10
C GLN A 98 1.66 22.24 -6.40
N LEU A 99 2.58 21.52 -5.76
CA LEU A 99 4.02 21.78 -5.86
C LEU A 99 4.67 21.13 -7.09
N TYR A 100 4.22 19.93 -7.47
CA TYR A 100 4.90 19.08 -8.45
C TYR A 100 4.00 18.68 -9.62
N GLY A 101 2.70 18.99 -9.57
CA GLY A 101 1.74 18.47 -10.55
C GLY A 101 1.55 16.96 -10.45
N GLU A 102 1.94 16.35 -9.32
CA GLU A 102 1.79 14.90 -9.12
C GLU A 102 0.31 14.53 -9.03
N GLU A 103 -0.07 13.52 -9.80
CA GLU A 103 -1.36 12.85 -9.68
C GLU A 103 -1.15 11.60 -8.84
N LEU A 104 -1.90 11.49 -7.74
CA LEU A 104 -1.80 10.39 -6.78
C LEU A 104 -3.18 9.78 -6.57
N LEU A 105 -3.20 8.46 -6.42
CA LEU A 105 -4.36 7.71 -5.98
C LEU A 105 -4.27 7.47 -4.48
N LEU A 106 -5.42 7.41 -3.82
CA LEU A 106 -5.52 7.09 -2.41
C LEU A 106 -6.04 5.67 -2.27
N TRP A 107 -5.25 4.79 -1.64
CA TRP A 107 -5.64 3.42 -1.34
C TRP A 107 -5.89 3.25 0.14
N ARG A 108 -6.91 2.47 0.50
CA ARG A 108 -7.30 2.18 1.88
C ARG A 108 -7.03 0.71 2.17
N VAL A 109 -5.98 0.43 2.94
CA VAL A 109 -5.53 -0.93 3.21
C VAL A 109 -5.58 -1.23 4.71
N PRO A 110 -6.34 -2.25 5.18
CA PRO A 110 -6.37 -2.62 6.58
C PRO A 110 -5.08 -3.34 7.00
N LEU A 111 -4.47 -2.90 8.09
CA LEU A 111 -3.27 -3.53 8.65
C LEU A 111 -3.58 -4.94 9.15
N GLY A 112 -2.80 -5.93 8.72
CA GLY A 112 -2.93 -7.33 9.09
C GLY A 112 -3.94 -8.11 8.24
N THR A 113 -4.58 -7.49 7.25
CA THR A 113 -5.45 -8.18 6.30
C THR A 113 -4.69 -8.52 5.03
N ILE A 114 -4.80 -9.76 4.57
CA ILE A 114 -4.18 -10.27 3.34
C ILE A 114 -5.28 -10.83 2.44
N ASP A 115 -5.31 -10.39 1.18
CA ASP A 115 -6.22 -10.85 0.14
C ASP A 115 -5.44 -11.10 -1.16
N PHE A 116 -5.34 -12.38 -1.54
CA PHE A 116 -4.62 -12.81 -2.74
C PHE A 116 -5.48 -12.81 -4.01
N THR A 117 -6.76 -12.42 -3.93
CA THR A 117 -7.73 -12.50 -5.04
C THR A 117 -7.69 -11.32 -6.01
N ALA A 118 -6.56 -10.59 -6.01
CA ALA A 118 -6.41 -9.31 -6.69
C ALA A 118 -7.35 -8.24 -6.08
N PRO A 119 -7.00 -7.72 -4.89
CA PRO A 119 -7.87 -6.80 -4.15
C PRO A 119 -7.92 -5.41 -4.79
N ASP A 120 -9.11 -4.80 -4.80
CA ASP A 120 -9.25 -3.38 -5.10
C ASP A 120 -9.22 -2.56 -3.80
N TRP A 121 -8.05 -1.96 -3.53
CA TRP A 121 -7.86 -1.07 -2.38
C TRP A 121 -8.21 0.38 -2.68
N SER A 122 -8.61 0.69 -3.91
CA SER A 122 -8.83 2.07 -4.35
C SER A 122 -9.92 2.72 -3.51
N TYR A 123 -9.62 3.93 -3.04
CA TYR A 123 -10.59 4.74 -2.32
C TYR A 123 -11.22 5.75 -3.29
N ALA A 124 -12.46 5.48 -3.68
CA ALA A 124 -13.29 6.48 -4.34
C ALA A 124 -14.05 7.25 -3.27
N GLU A 125 -13.85 8.56 -3.18
CA GLU A 125 -14.76 9.42 -2.41
C GLU A 125 -15.81 10.05 -3.32
N ALA A 126 -17.04 10.03 -2.82
CA ALA A 126 -18.26 10.51 -3.48
C ALA A 126 -18.37 12.04 -3.48
#